data_AF-A0A529SH67-F1
#
_entry.id   AF-A0A529SH67-F1
#
_cell.length_a   1.000
_cell.length_b   1.000
_cell.length_c   1.000
_cell.angle_alpha   90.00
_cell.angle_beta   90.00
_cell.angle_gamma   90.00
#
_symmetry.space_group_name_H-M   'P 1'
#
loop_
_entity.id
_entity.type
_entity.pdbx_description
1 polymer ?
#
loop_
_entity_poly.entity_id
_entity_poly.type
_entity_poly.pdbx_seq_one_letter_code
_entity_poly.pdbx_strand_id
1 'polypeptide(L)'
;VFPPIGAQGLNLGIRDIDDLIGIASENRGDPGASKSLAAYDTRRRPDIWARSGAVNLLNLSLLSDMLPAQLARSAGLNALGSFAPLRAFFMREGLRPGSGFRAIAGGLRKEVGR
;
A
#
# COMPACT_ATOMS: atom_id res chain seq x y z
N VAL A 1 -8.26 14.59 4.13
CA VAL A 1 -7.40 15.39 3.23
C VAL A 1 -6.10 14.65 3.05
N PHE A 2 -5.66 14.42 1.82
CA PHE A 2 -4.42 13.70 1.50
C PHE A 2 -3.20 14.58 1.82
N PRO A 3 -2.27 14.18 2.69
CA PRO A 3 -1.03 14.93 2.91
C PRO A 3 -0.11 14.75 1.70
N PRO A 4 0.34 15.79 0.99
CA PRO A 4 1.16 15.65 -0.21
C PRO A 4 2.61 15.31 0.17
N ILE A 5 2.94 14.03 0.35
CA ILE A 5 4.32 13.58 0.60
C ILE A 5 4.81 12.73 -0.57
N GLY A 6 5.83 13.20 -1.32
CA GLY A 6 6.55 12.38 -2.31
C GLY A 6 5.77 12.03 -3.58
N ALA A 7 5.10 13.00 -4.21
CA ALA A 7 4.38 12.83 -5.48
C ALA A 7 3.28 11.74 -5.49
N GLN A 8 2.62 11.53 -4.34
CA GLN A 8 1.57 10.51 -4.17
C GLN A 8 0.44 10.58 -5.22
N GLY A 9 0.01 11.77 -5.62
CA GLY A 9 -1.05 11.94 -6.62
C GLY A 9 -0.69 11.33 -7.97
N LEU A 10 0.56 11.49 -8.42
CA LEU A 10 1.04 10.92 -9.69
C LEU A 10 1.11 9.39 -9.62
N ASN A 11 1.70 8.84 -8.55
CA ASN A 11 1.82 7.40 -8.37
C ASN A 11 0.44 6.71 -8.25
N LEU A 12 -0.51 7.37 -7.59
CA LEU A 12 -1.89 6.89 -7.50
C LEU A 12 -2.56 6.92 -8.87
N GLY A 13 -2.46 8.05 -9.60
CA GLY A 13 -3.06 8.22 -10.91
C GLY A 13 -2.55 7.23 -11.97
N ILE A 14 -1.25 6.96 -12.03
CA ILE A 14 -0.69 5.93 -12.93
C ILE A 14 -1.30 4.56 -12.64
N ARG A 15 -1.50 4.23 -11.35
CA ARG A 15 -2.08 2.95 -10.96
C ARG A 15 -3.60 2.92 -11.15
N ASP A 16 -4.30 4.04 -11.01
CA ASP A 16 -5.71 4.16 -11.36
C ASP A 16 -5.91 3.85 -12.85
N ILE A 17 -5.03 4.36 -13.72
CA ILE A 17 -5.07 4.09 -15.16
C ILE A 17 -4.89 2.58 -15.45
N ASP A 18 -3.92 1.92 -14.81
CA ASP A 18 -3.68 0.47 -14.98
C ASP A 18 -4.93 -0.37 -14.59
N ASP A 19 -5.52 -0.07 -13.44
CA ASP A 19 -6.74 -0.75 -12.96
C ASP A 19 -7.97 -0.44 -13.85
N LEU A 20 -8.10 0.81 -14.33
CA LEU A 20 -9.16 1.20 -15.26
C LEU A 20 -9.04 0.47 -16.60
N ILE A 21 -7.83 0.35 -17.15
CA ILE A 21 -7.58 -0.40 -18.39
C ILE A 21 -7.98 -1.86 -18.21
N GLY A 22 -7.63 -2.48 -17.08
CA GLY A 22 -8.03 -3.86 -16.76
C GLY A 22 -9.55 -4.03 -16.75
N ILE A 23 -10.26 -3.16 -16.03
CA ILE A 23 -11.72 -3.25 -15.89
C ILE A 23 -12.45 -2.93 -17.20
N ALA A 24 -11.98 -1.93 -17.95
CA ALA A 24 -12.53 -1.61 -19.27
C ALA A 24 -12.31 -2.75 -20.27
N SER A 25 -11.18 -3.45 -20.18
CA SER A 25 -10.90 -4.62 -21.00
C SER A 25 -11.78 -5.81 -20.67
N GLU A 26 -12.17 -5.99 -19.41
CA GLU A 26 -13.12 -7.02 -18.96
C GLU A 26 -14.57 -6.67 -19.35
N ASN A 27 -14.91 -5.39 -19.52
CA ASN A 27 -16.27 -4.89 -19.74
C ASN A 27 -16.41 -4.11 -21.08
N ARG A 28 -15.78 -4.58 -22.16
CA ARG A 28 -15.69 -3.84 -23.45
C ARG A 28 -17.02 -3.36 -24.04
N GLY A 29 -18.13 -4.03 -23.75
CA GLY A 29 -19.45 -3.66 -24.25
C GLY A 29 -20.00 -2.38 -23.63
N ASP A 30 -19.72 -2.15 -22.34
CA ASP A 30 -20.04 -0.90 -21.64
C ASP A 30 -19.11 -0.73 -20.42
N PRO A 31 -17.90 -0.16 -20.63
CA PRO A 31 -16.94 0.10 -19.55
C PRO A 31 -17.46 1.10 -18.51
N GLY A 32 -18.44 1.93 -18.88
CA GLY A 32 -19.04 2.96 -18.03
C GLY A 32 -20.21 2.45 -17.20
N ALA A 33 -20.66 1.22 -17.40
CA ALA A 33 -21.75 0.63 -16.64
C ALA A 33 -21.50 0.72 -15.13
N SER A 34 -22.56 0.95 -14.35
CA SER A 34 -22.47 1.07 -12.88
C SER A 34 -21.77 -0.12 -12.23
N LYS A 35 -21.91 -1.33 -12.79
CA LYS A 35 -21.21 -2.53 -12.31
C LYS A 35 -19.69 -2.44 -12.51
N SER A 36 -19.24 -1.97 -13.67
CA SER A 36 -17.83 -1.79 -14.01
C SER A 36 -17.18 -0.74 -13.09
N LEU A 37 -17.86 0.39 -12.89
CA LEU A 37 -17.41 1.45 -12.00
C LEU A 37 -17.39 1.01 -10.52
N ALA A 38 -18.40 0.25 -10.07
CA ALA A 38 -18.43 -0.30 -8.72
C ALA A 38 -17.30 -1.31 -8.49
N ALA A 39 -16.98 -2.14 -9.49
CA ALA A 39 -15.84 -3.06 -9.43
C ALA A 39 -14.52 -2.29 -9.29
N TYR A 40 -14.35 -1.19 -10.02
CA TYR A 40 -13.18 -0.31 -9.90
C TYR A 40 -13.05 0.30 -8.51
N ASP A 41 -14.12 0.93 -8.02
CA ASP A 41 -14.14 1.58 -6.71
C ASP A 41 -13.85 0.57 -5.58
N THR A 42 -14.45 -0.63 -5.66
CA THR A 42 -14.21 -1.70 -4.67
C THR A 42 -12.76 -2.19 -4.69
N ARG A 43 -12.12 -2.24 -5.88
CA ARG A 43 -10.73 -2.69 -6.04
C ARG A 43 -9.73 -1.65 -5.51
N ARG A 44 -10.01 -0.35 -5.70
CA ARG A 44 -9.10 0.75 -5.34
C ARG A 44 -9.22 1.21 -3.90
N ARG A 45 -10.42 1.20 -3.32
CA ARG A 45 -10.67 1.71 -1.97
C ARG A 45 -9.67 1.18 -0.93
N PRO A 46 -9.43 -0.14 -0.80
CA PRO A 46 -8.52 -0.64 0.23
C PRO A 46 -7.09 -0.08 0.12
N ASP A 47 -6.53 0.03 -1.11
CA ASP A 47 -5.17 0.58 -1.31
C ASP A 47 -5.12 2.06 -0.94
N ILE A 48 -6.11 2.84 -1.37
CA ILE A 48 -6.20 4.27 -1.07
C ILE A 48 -6.30 4.50 0.44
N TRP A 49 -7.18 3.77 1.12
CA TRP A 49 -7.38 3.90 2.57
C TRP A 49 -6.14 3.47 3.36
N ALA A 50 -5.51 2.34 2.99
CA ALA A 50 -4.31 1.86 3.65
C ALA A 50 -3.16 2.88 3.54
N ARG A 51 -2.93 3.44 2.34
CA ARG A 51 -1.89 4.44 2.09
C ARG A 51 -2.15 5.75 2.83
N SER A 52 -3.37 6.27 2.71
CA SER A 52 -3.76 7.52 3.38
C SER A 52 -3.63 7.38 4.89
N GLY A 53 -4.11 6.25 5.43
CA GLY A 53 -4.03 5.95 6.85
C GLY A 53 -2.59 5.84 7.33
N ALA A 54 -1.73 5.10 6.62
CA ALA A 54 -0.32 4.95 6.98
C ALA A 54 0.42 6.29 6.99
N VAL A 55 0.26 7.11 5.94
CA VAL A 55 0.88 8.43 5.86
C VAL A 55 0.37 9.33 6.98
N ASN A 56 -0.93 9.33 7.22
CA ASN A 56 -1.52 10.13 8.29
C ASN A 56 -1.01 9.70 9.67
N LEU A 57 -0.91 8.40 9.95
CA LEU A 57 -0.38 7.87 11.20
C LEU A 57 1.09 8.25 11.40
N LEU A 58 1.91 8.14 10.35
CA LEU A 58 3.31 8.56 10.40
C LEU A 58 3.43 10.05 10.68
N ASN A 59 2.62 10.88 10.00
CA ASN A 59 2.60 12.32 10.21
C ASN A 59 2.16 12.68 11.64
N LEU A 60 1.11 12.03 12.14
CA LEU A 60 0.63 12.21 13.51
C LEU A 60 1.70 11.78 14.53
N SER A 61 2.43 10.70 14.28
CA SER A 61 3.52 10.24 15.15
C SER A 61 4.72 11.22 15.18
N LEU A 62 5.00 11.91 14.07
CA LEU A 62 6.05 12.93 14.00
C LEU A 62 5.68 14.21 14.76
N LEU A 63 4.40 14.61 14.69
CA LEU A 63 3.89 15.81 15.34
C LEU A 63 3.45 15.59 16.79
N SER A 64 3.45 14.34 17.27
CA SER A 64 2.99 14.00 18.62
C SER A 64 4.11 14.14 19.65
N ASP A 65 3.86 14.94 20.67
CA ASP A 65 4.70 15.06 21.87
C ASP A 65 4.44 13.96 22.91
N MET A 66 3.48 13.06 22.66
CA MET A 66 3.14 12.01 23.61
C MET A 66 4.27 10.97 23.71
N LEU A 67 4.70 10.67 24.93
CA LEU A 67 5.75 9.67 25.19
C LEU A 67 5.50 8.31 24.49
N PRO A 68 4.27 7.74 24.50
CA PRO A 68 3.99 6.50 23.77
C PRO A 68 4.24 6.59 22.26
N ALA A 69 3.88 7.71 21.63
CA ALA A 69 4.09 7.90 20.19
C ALA A 69 5.58 8.01 19.84
N GLN A 70 6.37 8.66 20.71
CA GLN A 70 7.82 8.75 20.58
C GLN A 70 8.49 7.38 20.73
N LEU A 71 8.08 6.59 21.72
CA LEU A 71 8.58 5.22 21.94
C LEU A 71 8.25 4.31 20.76
N ALA A 72 6.99 4.32 20.30
CA ALA A 72 6.56 3.52 19.15
C ALA A 72 7.36 3.85 17.88
N ARG A 73 7.54 5.15 17.58
CA ARG A 73 8.36 5.62 16.48
C ARG A 73 9.81 5.15 16.60
N SER A 74 10.42 5.33 17.77
CA SER A 74 11.81 4.96 18.01
C SER A 74 12.04 3.46 17.87
N ALA A 75 11.16 2.66 18.48
CA ALA A 75 11.21 1.20 18.36
C ALA A 75 11.01 0.73 16.92
N GLY A 76 10.05 1.32 16.19
CA GLY A 76 9.80 1.00 14.79
C GLY A 76 10.98 1.32 13.88
N LEU A 77 11.60 2.50 14.03
CA LEU A 77 12.78 2.90 13.27
C LEU A 77 13.99 2.01 13.61
N ASN A 78 14.19 1.65 14.88
CA ASN A 78 15.26 0.74 15.28
C ASN A 78 15.04 -0.66 14.67
N ALA A 79 13.82 -1.19 14.70
CA ALA A 79 13.50 -2.48 14.08
C ALA A 79 13.74 -2.46 12.57
N LEU A 80 13.36 -1.39 11.87
CA LEU A 80 13.64 -1.21 10.44
C LEU A 80 15.14 -1.07 10.12
N GLY A 81 15.92 -0.45 11.01
CA GLY A 81 17.37 -0.32 10.85
C GLY A 81 18.12 -1.62 11.11
N SER A 82 17.66 -2.40 12.10
CA SER A 82 18.38 -3.56 12.62
C SER A 82 17.95 -4.89 11.99
N PHE A 83 16.72 -4.99 11.44
CA PHE A 83 16.19 -6.25 10.90
C PHE A 83 15.95 -6.17 9.39
N ALA A 84 16.93 -6.67 8.61
CA ALA A 84 16.94 -6.56 7.15
C ALA A 84 15.72 -7.17 6.43
N PRO A 85 15.14 -8.32 6.85
CA PRO A 85 13.92 -8.86 6.25
C PRO A 85 12.72 -7.92 6.40
N LEU A 86 12.56 -7.29 7.57
CA LEU A 86 11.50 -6.31 7.81
C LEU A 86 11.68 -5.08 6.95
N ARG A 87 12.90 -4.54 6.88
CA ARG A 87 13.23 -3.44 5.96
C ARG A 87 12.88 -3.80 4.50
N ALA A 88 13.27 -4.98 4.05
CA ALA A 88 13.00 -5.44 2.69
C ALA A 88 11.50 -5.60 2.42
N PHE A 89 10.72 -6.08 3.39
CA PHE A 89 9.27 -6.15 3.30
C PHE A 89 8.65 -4.76 3.11
N PHE A 90 9.00 -3.79 3.96
CA PHE A 90 8.44 -2.43 3.86
C PHE A 90 8.87 -1.68 2.59
N MET A 91 10.11 -1.86 2.13
CA MET A 91 10.55 -1.30 0.84
C MET A 91 9.75 -1.88 -0.34
N ARG A 92 9.49 -3.20 -0.33
CA ARG A 92 8.67 -3.86 -1.37
C ARG A 92 7.23 -3.39 -1.33
N GLU A 93 6.65 -3.31 -0.14
CA GLU A 93 5.27 -2.84 0.05
C GLU A 93 5.11 -1.37 -0.39
N GLY A 94 6.13 -0.54 -0.16
CA GLY A 94 6.18 0.85 -0.64
C GLY A 94 6.18 0.97 -2.17
N LEU A 95 6.95 0.11 -2.87
CA LEU A 95 7.05 0.10 -4.33
C LEU A 95 5.81 -0.53 -5.01
N ARG A 96 5.39 -1.72 -4.55
CA ARG A 96 4.24 -2.46 -5.08
C ARG A 96 3.43 -3.07 -3.93
N PRO A 97 2.22 -2.56 -3.64
CA PRO A 97 1.32 -3.13 -2.64
C PRO A 97 1.06 -4.61 -2.83
N GLY A 98 0.99 -5.35 -1.73
CA GLY A 98 0.76 -6.79 -1.70
C GLY A 98 1.95 -7.62 -2.21
N SER A 99 3.03 -7.00 -2.71
CA SER A 99 4.23 -7.72 -3.13
C SER A 99 5.07 -8.20 -1.94
N GLY A 100 5.06 -7.48 -0.82
CA GLY A 100 5.70 -7.90 0.42
C GLY A 100 5.06 -9.17 0.97
N PHE A 101 3.72 -9.17 1.07
CA PHE A 101 2.95 -10.33 1.52
C PHE A 101 3.07 -11.53 0.56
N ARG A 102 3.02 -11.31 -0.76
CA ARG A 102 3.28 -12.38 -1.74
C ARG A 102 4.68 -12.95 -1.65
N ALA A 103 5.68 -12.14 -1.36
CA ALA A 103 7.04 -12.62 -1.20
C ALA A 103 7.19 -13.53 0.03
N ILE A 104 6.55 -13.19 1.14
CA ILE A 104 6.52 -14.04 2.35
C ILE A 104 5.76 -15.35 2.07
N ALA A 105 4.57 -15.27 1.49
CA ALA A 105 3.76 -16.45 1.16
C ALA A 105 4.42 -17.36 0.10
N GLY A 106 5.11 -16.76 -0.89
CA GLY A 106 5.86 -17.48 -1.91
C GLY A 106 7.14 -18.15 -1.38
N GLY A 107 7.75 -17.58 -0.34
CA GLY A 107 8.89 -18.20 0.37
C GLY A 107 8.47 -19.47 1.12
N LEU A 108 7.37 -19.40 1.87
CA LEU A 108 6.77 -20.56 2.58
C LEU A 108 6.41 -21.71 1.64
N ARG A 109 5.87 -21.39 0.45
CA ARG A 109 5.50 -22.41 -0.56
C ARG A 109 6.71 -23.14 -1.16
N LYS A 110 7.91 -22.56 -1.11
CA LYS A 110 9.15 -23.18 -1.61
C LYS A 110 9.79 -24.16 -0.63
N GLU A 111 9.53 -24.03 0.67
CA GLU A 111 10.06 -24.97 1.67
C GLU A 111 9.20 -26.23 1.82
N VAL A 112 7.89 -26.15 1.58
CA VAL A 112 6.99 -27.31 1.68
C VAL A 112 7.07 -28.23 0.45
N GLY A 113 7.67 -27.77 -0.65
CA GLY A 113 7.81 -28.53 -1.90
C GLY A 113 9.15 -29.24 -2.07
N ARG A 114 9.92 -29.46 -0.98
CA ARG A 114 11.26 -30.04 -1.03
C ARG A 114 11.38 -31.29 -0.15
#